data_AF-A0A3P1WLG1-F1
#
_entry.id   AF-A0A3P1WLG1-F1
#
_cell.length_a   1.000
_cell.length_b   1.000
_cell.length_c   1.000
_cell.angle_alpha   90.00
_cell.angle_beta   90.00
_cell.angle_gamma   90.00
#
_symmetry.space_group_name_H-M   'P 1'
#
loop_
_entity.id
_entity.type
_entity.pdbx_description
1 polymer ?
#
loop_
_entity_poly.entity_id
_entity_poly.type
_entity_poly.pdbx_seq_one_letter_code
_entity_poly.pdbx_strand_id
1 'polypeptide(L)'
;MKPVPWGLLDEETKIRAIAPCGLLVFTDDSHYLFAVKRERGGGFSVRSRTLGFGLSISDLAGSTTLSGLKTSWGERLADARFMLLPNVVAKESAGSRAYVNVIVAAASIGLAIWLQAGWILVAGCLLTILGLANWSVGWARREILGQKKVGVTLGNVHSYALAVERGELWNGVLPAASEVSPGVQVARIRREYAQLRSDLLYRLENPALFDPEVPTTAAFEEALVEFETCPSRAAADRVEIRFQVARDNAERMGLRHVARGARDEVAKAAKVARLAAGASSDGERAAALARLQRILDSLALHYLPIRVEQLAIDRGPRRKPSELR
;
A
#
# COMPACT_ATOMS: atom_id res chain seq x y z
N MET A 1 12.24 15.06 -14.52
CA MET A 1 12.40 14.02 -13.49
C MET A 1 12.59 12.67 -14.17
N LYS A 2 13.45 11.78 -13.65
CA LYS A 2 13.54 10.41 -14.17
C LYS A 2 12.31 9.64 -13.65
N PRO A 3 11.56 8.95 -14.51
CA PRO A 3 10.34 8.25 -14.09
C PRO A 3 10.71 7.08 -13.16
N VAL A 4 10.04 7.02 -12.01
CA VAL A 4 10.28 5.99 -10.99
C VAL A 4 9.36 4.80 -11.28
N PRO A 5 9.86 3.55 -11.28
CA PRO A 5 9.01 2.36 -11.41
C PRO A 5 7.93 2.35 -10.33
N TRP A 6 6.69 2.00 -10.71
CA TRP A 6 5.51 2.02 -9.83
C TRP A 6 5.04 3.42 -9.40
N GLY A 7 5.46 4.48 -10.10
CA GLY A 7 4.95 5.84 -9.90
C GLY A 7 3.84 6.21 -10.88
N LEU A 8 2.98 7.16 -10.47
CA LEU A 8 2.06 7.84 -11.38
C LEU A 8 2.83 8.71 -12.37
N LEU A 9 2.34 8.77 -13.60
CA LEU A 9 2.90 9.59 -14.66
C LEU A 9 1.97 10.76 -14.95
N ASP A 10 2.58 11.92 -15.14
CA ASP A 10 1.87 13.12 -15.59
C ASP A 10 1.51 13.00 -17.09
N GLU A 11 0.38 13.57 -17.49
CA GLU A 11 -0.14 13.47 -18.85
C GLU A 11 0.79 14.11 -19.90
N GLU A 12 1.62 15.07 -19.47
CA GLU A 12 2.63 15.73 -20.30
C GLU A 12 3.90 14.88 -20.51
N THR A 13 4.00 13.72 -19.86
CA THR A 13 5.18 12.85 -19.97
C THR A 13 5.33 12.33 -21.39
N LYS A 14 6.53 12.49 -21.96
CA LYS A 14 6.85 12.04 -23.34
C LYS A 14 7.16 10.54 -23.38
N ILE A 15 6.68 9.84 -24.40
CA ILE A 15 6.91 8.39 -24.59
C ILE A 15 8.41 8.04 -24.60
N ARG A 16 9.26 8.89 -25.20
CA ARG A 16 10.72 8.66 -25.23
C ARG A 16 11.38 8.59 -23.85
N ALA A 17 10.78 9.23 -22.83
CA ALA A 17 11.34 9.30 -21.49
C ALA A 17 11.05 8.04 -20.66
N ILE A 18 10.02 7.28 -21.06
CA ILE A 18 9.55 6.09 -20.34
C ILE A 18 9.93 4.79 -21.07
N ALA A 19 10.15 4.83 -22.39
CA ALA A 19 10.51 3.64 -23.16
C ALA A 19 11.94 3.14 -22.88
N PRO A 20 12.18 1.82 -22.76
CA PRO A 20 11.20 0.72 -22.77
C PRO A 20 10.58 0.46 -21.39
N CYS A 21 9.24 0.39 -21.30
CA CYS A 21 8.53 0.11 -20.05
C CYS A 21 7.19 -0.63 -20.25
N GLY A 22 6.64 -1.11 -19.14
CA GLY A 22 5.21 -1.39 -19.04
C GLY A 22 4.47 -0.10 -18.69
N LEU A 23 3.27 0.07 -19.21
CA LEU A 23 2.39 1.19 -18.90
C LEU A 23 1.05 0.62 -18.43
N LEU A 24 0.65 0.96 -17.21
CA LEU A 24 -0.69 0.70 -16.72
C LEU A 24 -1.54 1.93 -16.99
N VAL A 25 -2.65 1.71 -17.68
CA VAL A 25 -3.66 2.72 -17.94
C VAL A 25 -4.91 2.29 -17.21
N PHE A 26 -5.38 3.08 -16.24
CA PHE A 26 -6.49 2.68 -15.38
C PHE A 26 -7.49 3.82 -15.20
N THR A 27 -8.76 3.46 -15.17
CA THR A 27 -9.90 4.30 -14.76
C THR A 27 -10.34 3.87 -13.36
N ASP A 28 -11.49 4.32 -12.87
CA ASP A 28 -12.03 3.82 -11.60
C ASP A 28 -12.51 2.36 -11.70
N ASP A 29 -13.02 1.98 -12.88
CA ASP A 29 -13.68 0.67 -13.10
C ASP A 29 -12.85 -0.34 -13.90
N SER A 30 -11.76 0.09 -14.52
CA SER A 30 -11.04 -0.75 -15.48
C SER A 30 -9.55 -0.46 -15.53
N HIS A 31 -8.77 -1.46 -15.94
CA HIS A 31 -7.34 -1.30 -16.16
C HIS A 31 -6.87 -2.04 -17.42
N TYR A 32 -5.89 -1.44 -18.08
CA TYR A 32 -5.30 -1.92 -19.32
C TYR A 32 -3.78 -1.87 -19.20
N LEU A 33 -3.14 -2.95 -19.64
CA LEU A 33 -1.69 -3.07 -19.61
C LEU A 33 -1.14 -2.92 -21.02
N PHE A 34 -0.20 -2.00 -21.18
CA PHE A 34 0.49 -1.75 -22.43
C PHE A 34 1.99 -1.98 -22.28
N ALA A 35 2.61 -2.48 -23.35
CA ALA A 35 4.06 -2.54 -23.46
C ALA A 35 4.52 -1.45 -24.43
N VAL A 36 5.39 -0.56 -23.94
CA VAL A 36 6.01 0.51 -24.74
C VAL A 36 7.39 0.04 -25.17
N LYS A 37 7.60 -0.08 -26.48
CA LYS A 37 8.88 -0.53 -27.06
C LYS A 37 9.42 0.51 -28.03
N ARG A 38 10.76 0.60 -28.08
CA ARG A 38 11.46 1.32 -29.13
C ARG A 38 11.66 0.39 -30.32
N GLU A 39 11.27 0.83 -31.50
CA GLU A 39 11.44 0.06 -32.73
C GLU A 39 12.82 0.31 -33.36
N ARG A 40 13.28 -0.64 -34.17
CA ARG A 40 14.62 -0.59 -34.79
C ARG A 40 14.83 0.63 -35.71
N GLY A 41 13.76 1.26 -36.19
CA GLY A 41 13.78 2.47 -37.01
C GLY A 41 13.70 3.81 -36.24
N GLY A 42 13.77 3.80 -34.90
CA GLY A 42 13.73 5.01 -34.08
C GLY A 42 12.33 5.49 -33.64
N GLY A 43 11.27 4.86 -34.16
CA GLY A 43 9.88 5.04 -33.68
C GLY A 43 9.58 4.28 -32.39
N PHE A 44 8.40 4.51 -31.83
CA PHE A 44 7.91 3.84 -30.63
C PHE A 44 6.61 3.10 -30.93
N SER A 45 6.39 1.94 -30.31
CA SER A 45 5.10 1.23 -30.38
C SER A 45 4.55 0.90 -29.01
N VAL A 46 3.23 1.01 -28.91
CA VAL A 46 2.46 0.75 -27.70
C VAL A 46 1.50 -0.38 -28.02
N ARG A 47 1.73 -1.57 -27.44
CA ARG A 47 0.91 -2.75 -27.68
C ARG A 47 0.17 -3.16 -26.43
N SER A 48 -1.15 -3.31 -26.53
CA SER A 48 -1.96 -3.91 -25.47
C SER A 48 -1.48 -5.33 -25.17
N ARG A 49 -1.40 -5.65 -23.87
CA ARG A 49 -1.11 -6.98 -23.34
C ARG A 49 -2.31 -7.59 -22.63
N THR A 50 -3.41 -6.86 -22.47
CA THR A 50 -4.65 -7.36 -21.89
C THR A 50 -5.44 -8.18 -22.92
N LEU A 51 -5.88 -9.40 -22.56
CA LEU A 51 -6.75 -10.22 -23.42
C LEU A 51 -8.09 -9.49 -23.63
N GLY A 52 -8.56 -9.40 -24.88
CA GLY A 52 -9.83 -8.78 -25.24
C GLY A 52 -9.78 -7.27 -25.55
N PHE A 53 -8.63 -6.61 -25.34
CA PHE A 53 -8.46 -5.19 -25.67
C PHE A 53 -7.45 -5.00 -26.81
N GLY A 54 -7.95 -4.79 -28.03
CA GLY A 54 -7.19 -4.78 -29.28
C GLY A 54 -6.62 -3.43 -29.72
N LEU A 55 -6.14 -2.58 -28.79
CA LEU A 55 -5.47 -1.33 -29.16
C LEU A 55 -3.96 -1.54 -29.25
N SER A 56 -3.44 -1.41 -30.47
CA SER A 56 -2.00 -1.42 -30.78
C SER A 56 -1.72 -0.23 -31.68
N ILE A 57 -0.89 0.69 -31.21
CA ILE A 57 -0.44 1.84 -31.99
C ILE A 57 1.05 1.64 -32.30
N SER A 58 1.38 1.57 -33.58
CA SER A 58 2.75 1.58 -34.09
C SER A 58 3.13 2.99 -34.55
N ASP A 59 4.43 3.21 -34.80
CA ASP A 59 4.95 4.44 -35.42
C ASP A 59 4.67 5.74 -34.65
N LEU A 60 4.69 5.68 -33.33
CA LEU A 60 4.58 6.88 -32.49
C LEU A 60 5.88 7.67 -32.51
N ALA A 61 5.75 8.99 -32.66
CA ALA A 61 6.85 9.92 -32.49
C ALA A 61 7.29 9.96 -31.02
N GLY A 62 8.60 10.06 -30.76
CA GLY A 62 9.12 10.16 -29.39
C GLY A 62 8.70 11.43 -28.64
N SER A 63 8.18 12.43 -29.34
CA SER A 63 7.62 13.67 -28.79
C SER A 63 6.16 13.53 -28.33
N THR A 64 5.47 12.45 -28.70
CA THR A 64 4.07 12.23 -28.30
C THR A 64 3.96 12.12 -26.78
N THR A 65 3.00 12.85 -26.22
CA THR A 65 2.66 12.86 -24.80
C THR A 65 1.64 11.79 -24.47
N LEU A 66 1.50 11.44 -23.19
CA LEU A 66 0.46 10.52 -22.73
C LEU A 66 -0.96 11.08 -22.99
N SER A 67 -1.14 12.40 -22.93
CA SER A 67 -2.38 13.06 -23.36
C SER A 67 -2.69 12.82 -24.85
N GLY A 68 -1.69 12.87 -25.73
CA GLY A 68 -1.87 12.55 -27.14
C GLY A 68 -2.27 11.09 -27.39
N LEU A 69 -1.72 10.16 -26.59
CA LEU A 69 -2.14 8.76 -26.59
C LEU A 69 -3.60 8.60 -26.13
N LYS A 70 -3.99 9.30 -25.05
CA LYS A 70 -5.35 9.34 -24.53
C LYS A 70 -6.37 9.73 -25.60
N THR A 71 -6.08 10.78 -26.36
CA THR A 71 -6.92 11.23 -27.49
C THR A 71 -7.03 10.16 -28.58
N SER A 72 -5.94 9.47 -28.90
CA SER A 72 -5.96 8.41 -29.92
C SER A 72 -6.74 7.14 -29.52
N TRP A 73 -7.00 6.94 -28.22
CA TRP A 73 -7.81 5.82 -27.75
C TRP A 73 -9.29 6.15 -27.53
N GLY A 74 -9.68 7.41 -27.73
CA GLY A 74 -11.06 7.88 -27.72
C GLY A 74 -11.71 7.95 -26.33
N GLU A 75 -13.03 8.13 -26.30
CA GLU A 75 -13.82 8.41 -25.08
C GLU A 75 -13.70 7.32 -24.00
N ARG A 76 -13.40 6.07 -24.38
CA ARG A 76 -13.25 4.95 -23.44
C ARG A 76 -12.11 5.13 -22.42
N LEU A 77 -11.15 6.00 -22.70
CA LEU A 77 -10.02 6.31 -21.82
C LEU A 77 -9.93 7.81 -21.51
N ALA A 78 -11.04 8.56 -21.65
CA ALA A 78 -11.08 10.00 -21.42
C ALA A 78 -10.74 10.42 -19.97
N ASP A 79 -10.96 9.53 -18.99
CA ASP A 79 -10.58 9.74 -17.58
C ASP A 79 -9.44 8.81 -17.14
N ALA A 80 -8.70 8.25 -18.09
CA ALA A 80 -7.65 7.30 -17.78
C ALA A 80 -6.42 7.99 -17.17
N ARG A 81 -5.89 7.35 -16.12
CA ARG A 81 -4.66 7.71 -15.41
C ARG A 81 -3.55 6.74 -15.79
N PHE A 82 -2.31 7.21 -15.67
CA PHE A 82 -1.13 6.49 -16.14
C PHE A 82 -0.19 6.15 -14.98
N MET A 83 0.28 4.91 -14.96
CA MET A 83 1.27 4.45 -13.99
C MET A 83 2.39 3.69 -14.70
N LEU A 84 3.63 3.99 -14.34
CA LEU A 84 4.80 3.31 -14.88
C LEU A 84 4.92 1.92 -14.28
N LEU A 85 4.87 0.89 -15.10
CA LEU A 85 5.18 -0.47 -14.68
C LEU A 85 6.56 -0.90 -15.20
N PRO A 86 7.34 -1.63 -14.41
CA PRO A 86 8.45 -2.40 -14.95
C PRO A 86 7.94 -3.42 -15.99
N ASN A 87 8.81 -3.76 -16.94
CA ASN A 87 8.42 -4.53 -18.12
C ASN A 87 7.79 -5.89 -17.75
N VAL A 88 6.75 -6.28 -18.48
CA VAL A 88 6.05 -7.56 -18.25
C VAL A 88 6.78 -8.65 -19.02
N VAL A 89 7.39 -9.58 -18.31
CA VAL A 89 8.14 -10.69 -18.92
C VAL A 89 7.28 -11.95 -18.84
N ALA A 90 7.17 -12.66 -19.97
CA ALA A 90 6.63 -14.00 -19.93
C ALA A 90 7.64 -14.87 -19.19
N LYS A 91 7.27 -15.40 -18.01
CA LYS A 91 8.11 -16.40 -17.37
C LYS A 91 8.10 -17.61 -18.28
N GLU A 92 9.23 -17.92 -18.91
CA GLU A 92 9.43 -19.22 -19.54
C GLU A 92 9.21 -20.26 -18.45
N SER A 93 8.08 -20.99 -18.54
CA SER A 93 7.92 -22.18 -17.74
C SER A 93 9.02 -23.11 -18.18
N ALA A 94 10.01 -23.30 -17.30
CA ALA A 94 11.19 -24.12 -17.53
C ALA A 94 10.88 -25.32 -18.42
N GLY A 95 11.67 -25.49 -19.48
CA GLY A 95 11.50 -26.54 -20.49
C GLY A 95 11.43 -27.96 -19.95
N SER A 96 11.60 -28.19 -18.64
CA SER A 96 11.54 -29.51 -18.00
C SER A 96 10.19 -30.22 -18.14
N ARG A 97 9.06 -29.49 -18.20
CA ARG A 97 7.72 -30.12 -18.29
C ARG A 97 7.41 -30.70 -19.68
N ALA A 98 7.98 -30.13 -20.73
CA ALA A 98 7.82 -30.65 -22.10
C ALA A 98 8.57 -31.98 -22.28
N TYR A 99 9.77 -32.10 -21.70
CA TYR A 99 10.53 -33.35 -21.71
C TYR A 99 9.79 -34.48 -20.98
N VAL A 100 9.13 -34.19 -19.85
CA VAL A 100 8.36 -35.21 -19.10
C VAL A 100 7.22 -35.79 -19.94
N ASN A 101 6.47 -34.97 -20.68
CA ASN A 101 5.38 -35.46 -21.53
C ASN A 101 5.90 -36.33 -22.69
N VAL A 102 7.04 -35.96 -23.29
CA VAL A 102 7.68 -36.75 -24.36
C VAL A 102 8.20 -38.08 -23.82
N ILE A 103 8.80 -38.08 -22.62
CA ILE A 103 9.29 -39.30 -21.96
C ILE A 103 8.12 -40.22 -21.60
N VAL A 104 7.02 -39.69 -21.06
CA VAL A 104 5.80 -40.47 -20.75
C VAL A 104 5.21 -41.06 -22.03
N ALA A 105 5.15 -40.30 -23.13
CA ALA A 105 4.69 -40.81 -24.42
C ALA A 105 5.55 -41.99 -24.92
N ALA A 106 6.88 -41.82 -24.92
CA ALA A 106 7.82 -42.84 -25.36
C ALA A 106 7.78 -44.10 -24.47
N ALA A 107 7.69 -43.92 -23.14
CA ALA A 107 7.57 -45.03 -22.19
C ALA A 107 6.26 -45.80 -22.37
N SER A 108 5.16 -45.11 -22.65
CA SER A 108 3.85 -45.74 -22.90
C SER A 108 3.88 -46.63 -24.15
N ILE A 109 4.55 -46.16 -25.22
CA ILE A 109 4.73 -46.91 -26.47
C ILE A 109 5.60 -48.14 -26.23
N GLY A 110 6.74 -47.98 -25.54
CA GLY A 110 7.63 -49.11 -25.22
C GLY A 110 6.96 -50.17 -24.35
N LEU A 111 6.20 -49.74 -23.33
CA LEU A 111 5.51 -50.64 -22.42
C LEU A 111 4.35 -51.39 -23.10
N ALA A 112 3.63 -50.74 -24.02
CA ALA A 112 2.57 -51.39 -24.79
C ALA A 112 3.11 -52.46 -25.76
N ILE A 113 4.25 -52.20 -26.39
CA ILE A 113 4.92 -53.17 -27.26
C ILE A 113 5.42 -54.37 -26.44
N TRP A 114 6.00 -54.12 -25.27
CA TRP A 114 6.55 -55.17 -24.41
C TRP A 114 5.47 -56.07 -23.78
N LEU A 115 4.34 -55.50 -23.35
CA LEU A 115 3.24 -56.23 -22.70
C LEU A 115 2.15 -56.74 -23.67
N GLN A 116 2.25 -56.41 -24.97
CA GLN A 116 1.21 -56.65 -25.98
C GLN A 116 -0.21 -56.19 -25.57
N ALA A 117 -0.27 -55.17 -24.72
CA ALA A 117 -1.49 -54.69 -24.11
C ALA A 117 -1.90 -53.35 -24.74
N GLY A 118 -2.82 -53.40 -25.71
CA GLY A 118 -3.25 -52.21 -26.47
C GLY A 118 -3.89 -51.11 -25.61
N TRP A 119 -4.46 -51.44 -24.45
CA TRP A 119 -5.05 -50.46 -23.53
C TRP A 119 -4.01 -49.49 -22.93
N ILE A 120 -2.73 -49.88 -22.89
CA ILE A 120 -1.63 -49.05 -22.40
C ILE A 120 -1.36 -47.87 -23.37
N LEU A 121 -1.54 -48.07 -24.68
CA LEU A 121 -1.44 -46.99 -25.65
C LEU A 121 -2.56 -45.96 -25.45
N VAL A 122 -3.79 -46.43 -25.18
CA VAL A 122 -4.93 -45.54 -24.94
C VAL A 122 -4.70 -44.71 -23.67
N ALA A 123 -4.26 -45.33 -22.58
CA ALA A 123 -3.93 -44.63 -21.34
C ALA A 123 -2.78 -43.63 -21.52
N GLY A 124 -1.72 -44.02 -22.24
CA GLY A 124 -0.58 -43.15 -22.55
C GLY A 124 -0.95 -41.93 -23.40
N CYS A 125 -1.75 -42.13 -24.45
CA CYS A 125 -2.29 -41.05 -25.28
C CYS A 125 -3.19 -40.10 -24.48
N LEU A 126 -4.00 -40.63 -23.56
CA LEU A 126 -4.87 -39.81 -22.73
C LEU A 126 -4.05 -38.92 -21.77
N LEU A 127 -2.99 -39.47 -21.18
CA LEU A 127 -2.06 -38.74 -20.32
C LEU A 127 -1.28 -37.66 -21.07
N THR A 128 -0.86 -37.91 -22.32
CA THR A 128 -0.17 -36.90 -23.14
C THR A 128 -1.10 -35.78 -23.57
N ILE A 129 -2.36 -36.09 -23.93
CA ILE A 129 -3.39 -35.08 -24.23
C ILE A 129 -3.68 -34.22 -22.99
N LEU A 130 -3.84 -34.82 -21.80
CA LEU A 130 -3.98 -34.09 -20.54
C LEU A 130 -2.74 -33.22 -20.24
N GLY A 131 -1.54 -33.73 -20.51
CA GLY A 131 -0.30 -32.97 -20.38
C GLY A 131 -0.21 -31.78 -21.33
N LEU A 132 -0.69 -31.92 -22.57
CA LEU A 132 -0.80 -30.85 -23.58
C LEU A 132 -1.88 -29.83 -23.21
N ALA A 133 -3.02 -30.26 -22.67
CA ALA A 133 -4.06 -29.36 -22.17
C ALA A 133 -3.58 -28.58 -20.93
N ASN A 134 -2.81 -29.21 -20.05
CA ASN A 134 -2.21 -28.51 -18.91
C ASN A 134 -1.05 -27.58 -19.36
N TRP A 135 -0.41 -27.86 -20.50
CA TRP A 135 0.55 -26.96 -21.15
C TRP A 135 -0.12 -25.71 -21.72
N SER A 136 -1.32 -25.81 -22.29
CA SER A 136 -2.09 -24.65 -22.78
C SER A 136 -2.68 -23.81 -21.64
N VAL A 137 -3.01 -24.41 -20.50
CA VAL A 137 -3.38 -23.67 -19.27
C VAL A 137 -2.13 -23.07 -18.59
N GLY A 138 -0.96 -23.68 -18.76
CA GLY A 138 0.34 -23.19 -18.31
C GLY A 138 0.98 -22.14 -19.24
N TRP A 139 0.38 -21.83 -20.39
CA TRP A 139 0.92 -20.87 -21.36
C TRP A 139 1.00 -19.46 -20.74
N ALA A 140 2.25 -19.07 -20.49
CA ALA A 140 2.71 -17.75 -20.06
C ALA A 140 1.97 -17.19 -18.84
N ARG A 141 2.29 -17.70 -17.63
CA ARG A 141 2.19 -16.85 -16.43
C ARG A 141 3.08 -15.64 -16.65
N ARG A 142 2.46 -14.54 -17.07
CA ARG A 142 3.12 -13.26 -17.26
C ARG A 142 3.41 -12.69 -15.88
N GLU A 143 4.67 -12.36 -15.65
CA GLU A 143 5.16 -11.82 -14.38
C GLU A 143 5.58 -10.37 -14.66
N ILE A 144 5.02 -9.43 -13.89
CA ILE A 144 5.52 -8.05 -13.92
C ILE A 144 6.88 -8.09 -13.23
N LEU A 145 7.94 -7.57 -13.85
CA LEU A 145 9.27 -7.55 -13.22
C LEU A 145 9.20 -6.83 -11.86
N GLY A 146 9.54 -7.50 -10.77
CA GLY A 146 9.41 -6.93 -9.42
C GLY A 146 8.02 -7.08 -8.78
N GLN A 147 7.09 -7.84 -9.38
CA GLN A 147 5.78 -8.16 -8.78
C GLN A 147 5.88 -8.70 -7.35
N LYS A 148 6.92 -9.50 -7.07
CA LYS A 148 7.20 -10.04 -5.73
C LYS A 148 7.64 -8.97 -4.74
N LYS A 149 8.33 -7.93 -5.21
CA LYS A 149 8.80 -6.81 -4.38
C LYS A 149 7.65 -5.91 -3.95
N VAL A 150 6.60 -5.77 -4.76
CA VAL A 150 5.47 -4.87 -4.48
C VAL A 150 4.23 -5.63 -3.99
N GLY A 151 4.23 -6.96 -4.08
CA GLY A 151 3.04 -7.77 -3.77
C GLY A 151 1.91 -7.57 -4.79
N VAL A 152 2.28 -7.25 -6.04
CA VAL A 152 1.35 -6.87 -7.11
C VAL A 152 1.36 -7.90 -8.22
N THR A 153 0.25 -8.62 -8.40
CA THR A 153 -0.01 -9.53 -9.51
C THR A 153 -0.83 -8.85 -10.59
N LEU A 154 -0.90 -9.44 -11.79
CA LEU A 154 -1.78 -8.96 -12.86
C LEU A 154 -3.26 -8.87 -12.44
N GLY A 155 -3.70 -9.66 -11.45
CA GLY A 155 -5.08 -9.63 -10.97
C GLY A 155 -5.37 -8.52 -9.96
N ASN A 156 -4.35 -7.93 -9.33
CA ASN A 156 -4.52 -6.94 -8.25
C ASN A 156 -3.84 -5.58 -8.53
N VAL A 157 -3.16 -5.45 -9.68
CA VAL A 157 -2.43 -4.25 -10.11
C VAL A 157 -3.32 -3.02 -10.19
N HIS A 158 -4.59 -3.20 -10.52
CA HIS A 158 -5.59 -2.13 -10.54
C HIS A 158 -5.87 -1.58 -9.14
N SER A 159 -6.12 -2.46 -8.17
CA SER A 159 -6.36 -2.08 -6.78
C SER A 159 -5.12 -1.42 -6.16
N TYR A 160 -3.92 -1.85 -6.55
CA TYR A 160 -2.68 -1.20 -6.16
C TYR A 160 -2.57 0.23 -6.73
N ALA A 161 -2.86 0.41 -8.02
CA ALA A 161 -2.80 1.73 -8.65
C ALA A 161 -3.76 2.74 -8.00
N LEU A 162 -4.98 2.29 -7.69
CA LEU A 162 -5.95 3.09 -6.95
C LEU A 162 -5.49 3.44 -5.52
N ALA A 163 -4.85 2.50 -4.82
CA ALA A 163 -4.30 2.76 -3.49
C ALA A 163 -3.15 3.79 -3.52
N VAL A 164 -2.25 3.69 -4.51
CA VAL A 164 -1.15 4.65 -4.70
C VAL A 164 -1.68 6.04 -5.01
N GLU A 165 -2.70 6.15 -5.86
CA GLU A 165 -3.36 7.42 -6.16
C GLU A 165 -3.99 8.07 -4.93
N ARG A 166 -4.69 7.27 -4.11
CA ARG A 166 -5.30 7.76 -2.87
C ARG A 166 -4.30 8.00 -1.73
N GLY A 167 -3.03 7.65 -1.92
CA GLY A 167 -2.00 7.72 -0.87
C GLY A 167 -2.21 6.70 0.26
N GLU A 168 -2.92 5.61 -0.02
CA GLU A 168 -3.25 4.53 0.92
C GLU A 168 -2.17 3.45 0.97
N LEU A 169 -2.10 2.72 2.10
CA LEU A 169 -1.21 1.57 2.26
C LEU A 169 -1.75 0.35 1.50
N TRP A 170 -0.92 -0.24 0.65
CA TRP A 170 -1.26 -1.45 -0.09
C TRP A 170 -1.14 -2.71 0.79
N ASN A 171 -2.26 -3.41 1.00
CA ASN A 171 -2.38 -4.62 1.85
C ASN A 171 -2.72 -5.88 1.03
N GLY A 172 -2.03 -6.12 -0.10
CA GLY A 172 -2.32 -7.25 -1.00
C GLY A 172 -1.95 -8.66 -0.49
N VAL A 173 -2.55 -9.71 -1.10
CA VAL A 173 -2.44 -11.14 -0.72
C VAL A 173 -1.07 -11.75 -1.10
N LEU A 174 -0.19 -11.86 -0.08
CA LEU A 174 0.97 -12.77 0.14
C LEU A 174 2.17 -12.88 -0.86
N PRO A 175 3.43 -12.98 -0.36
CA PRO A 175 3.94 -12.52 0.93
C PRO A 175 4.89 -11.30 0.82
N ALA A 176 4.66 -10.40 1.79
CA ALA A 176 5.55 -9.45 2.45
C ALA A 176 6.33 -8.41 1.62
N ALA A 177 5.95 -7.15 1.89
CA ALA A 177 6.82 -5.98 1.86
C ALA A 177 7.42 -5.62 0.49
N SER A 178 6.81 -4.61 -0.16
CA SER A 178 7.66 -3.46 -0.47
C SER A 178 8.33 -3.13 0.85
N GLU A 179 9.63 -3.40 0.98
CA GLU A 179 10.39 -2.96 2.14
C GLU A 179 10.15 -1.47 2.24
N VAL A 180 9.22 -1.08 3.12
CA VAL A 180 8.97 0.31 3.45
C VAL A 180 10.34 0.77 3.92
N SER A 181 10.86 1.83 3.29
CA SER A 181 12.17 2.29 3.68
C SER A 181 12.13 2.53 5.20
N PRO A 182 13.15 2.10 5.96
CA PRO A 182 13.12 2.20 7.42
C PRO A 182 12.75 3.63 7.89
N GLY A 183 13.19 4.65 7.13
CA GLY A 183 12.82 6.04 7.37
C GLY A 183 11.34 6.35 7.18
N VAL A 184 10.67 5.80 6.17
CA VAL A 184 9.22 6.01 5.96
C VAL A 184 8.39 5.32 7.05
N GLN A 185 8.81 4.12 7.49
CA GLN A 185 8.15 3.40 8.58
C GLN A 185 8.23 4.19 9.89
N VAL A 186 9.43 4.64 10.26
CA VAL A 186 9.63 5.45 11.48
C VAL A 186 8.96 6.83 11.35
N ALA A 187 8.97 7.46 10.18
CA ALA A 187 8.26 8.73 9.96
C ALA A 187 6.74 8.60 10.14
N ARG A 188 6.15 7.46 9.72
CA ARG A 188 4.74 7.15 9.97
C ARG A 188 4.47 7.03 11.47
N ILE A 189 5.29 6.29 12.20
CA ILE A 189 5.15 6.10 13.65
C ILE A 189 5.31 7.44 14.39
N ARG A 190 6.27 8.27 14.00
CA ARG A 190 6.43 9.63 14.56
C ARG A 190 5.21 10.50 14.32
N ARG A 191 4.61 10.43 13.12
CA ARG A 191 3.38 11.15 12.80
C ARG A 191 2.21 10.68 13.64
N GLU A 192 2.06 9.37 13.81
CA GLU A 192 1.01 8.77 14.64
C GLU A 192 1.21 9.16 16.12
N TYR A 193 2.41 9.01 16.66
CA TYR A 193 2.74 9.42 18.02
C TYR A 193 2.50 10.93 18.24
N ALA A 194 2.87 11.77 17.27
CA ALA A 194 2.58 13.21 17.32
C ALA A 194 1.08 13.51 17.30
N GLN A 195 0.29 12.79 16.47
CA GLN A 195 -1.17 12.92 16.45
C GLN A 195 -1.78 12.52 17.80
N LEU A 196 -1.36 11.41 18.39
CA LEU A 196 -1.82 10.97 19.72
C LEU A 196 -1.42 11.98 20.81
N ARG A 197 -0.24 12.60 20.70
CA ARG A 197 0.23 13.64 21.64
C ARG A 197 -0.58 14.92 21.54
N SER A 198 -1.10 15.24 20.35
CA SER A 198 -1.98 16.38 20.09
C SER A 198 -3.45 16.09 20.41
N ASP A 199 -3.87 14.83 20.42
CA ASP A 199 -5.19 14.42 20.87
C ASP A 199 -5.29 14.53 22.40
N LEU A 200 -5.87 15.63 22.84
CA LEU A 200 -6.06 15.95 24.25
C LEU A 200 -6.87 14.88 24.99
N LEU A 201 -7.88 14.29 24.34
CA LEU A 201 -8.70 13.27 24.97
C LEU A 201 -7.89 11.98 25.14
N TYR A 202 -7.21 11.53 24.09
CA TYR A 202 -6.36 10.34 24.16
C TYR A 202 -5.26 10.48 25.23
N ARG A 203 -4.65 11.66 25.33
CA ARG A 203 -3.60 11.94 26.31
C ARG A 203 -4.10 11.96 27.75
N LEU A 204 -5.34 12.37 27.98
CA LEU A 204 -5.96 12.31 29.32
C LEU A 204 -6.37 10.89 29.71
N GLU A 205 -6.81 10.08 28.75
CA GLU A 205 -7.25 8.71 29.00
C GLU A 205 -6.08 7.73 29.14
N ASN A 206 -5.01 7.94 28.36
CA ASN A 206 -3.85 7.06 28.27
C ASN A 206 -2.53 7.81 28.57
N PRO A 207 -2.37 8.41 29.76
CA PRO A 207 -1.24 9.30 30.06
C PRO A 207 0.12 8.60 30.04
N ALA A 208 0.16 7.30 30.29
CA ALA A 208 1.39 6.52 30.36
C ALA A 208 2.20 6.47 29.06
N LEU A 209 1.55 6.63 27.90
CA LEU A 209 2.25 6.68 26.61
C LEU A 209 3.16 7.91 26.48
N PHE A 210 2.92 8.95 27.29
CA PHE A 210 3.60 10.24 27.23
C PHE A 210 4.49 10.50 28.45
N ASP A 211 4.63 9.52 29.33
CA ASP A 211 5.44 9.60 30.53
C ASP A 211 6.76 8.84 30.33
N PRO A 212 7.91 9.52 30.29
CA PRO A 212 9.21 8.87 30.11
C PRO A 212 9.60 7.98 31.31
N GLU A 213 8.94 8.10 32.46
CA GLU A 213 9.17 7.22 33.61
C GLU A 213 8.60 5.80 33.40
N VAL A 214 7.70 5.63 32.43
CA VAL A 214 7.11 4.32 32.13
C VAL A 214 8.09 3.48 31.30
N PRO A 215 8.49 2.27 31.75
CA PRO A 215 9.53 1.49 31.07
C PRO A 215 9.23 1.17 29.59
N THR A 216 7.96 0.96 29.23
CA THR A 216 7.58 0.70 27.83
C THR A 216 7.73 1.94 26.95
N THR A 217 7.44 3.11 27.50
CA THR A 217 7.55 4.41 26.81
C THR A 217 9.02 4.80 26.69
N ALA A 218 9.82 4.66 27.76
CA ALA A 218 11.26 4.86 27.73
C ALA A 218 11.94 3.99 26.67
N ALA A 219 11.58 2.70 26.59
CA ALA A 219 12.12 1.79 25.58
C ALA A 219 11.70 2.14 24.14
N PHE A 220 10.55 2.79 23.95
CA PHE A 220 10.15 3.33 22.64
C PHE A 220 10.95 4.58 22.28
N GLU A 221 11.14 5.51 23.21
CA GLU A 221 11.94 6.71 22.98
C GLU A 221 13.42 6.37 22.73
N GLU A 222 13.97 5.41 23.47
CA GLU A 222 15.32 4.86 23.22
C GLU A 222 15.44 4.27 21.81
N ALA A 223 14.46 3.49 21.36
CA ALA A 223 14.45 2.93 20.01
C ALA A 223 14.39 4.02 18.92
N LEU A 224 13.70 5.14 19.17
CA LEU A 224 13.69 6.29 18.27
C LEU A 224 15.08 6.93 18.14
N VAL A 225 15.82 7.07 19.25
CA VAL A 225 17.19 7.61 19.28
C VAL A 225 18.18 6.64 18.62
N GLU A 226 18.03 5.34 18.87
CA GLU A 226 18.83 4.29 18.22
C GLU A 226 18.68 4.37 16.70
N PHE A 227 17.44 4.52 16.22
CA PHE A 227 17.15 4.64 14.79
C PHE A 227 17.75 5.91 14.17
N GLU A 228 17.73 7.05 14.87
CA GLU A 228 18.35 8.29 14.39
C GLU A 228 19.87 8.15 14.26
N THR A 229 20.50 7.41 15.17
CA THR A 229 21.96 7.20 15.17
C THR A 229 22.41 6.19 14.11
N CYS A 230 21.66 5.10 13.91
CA CYS A 230 21.97 4.07 12.93
C CYS A 230 20.69 3.58 12.22
N PRO A 231 20.23 4.29 11.17
CA PRO A 231 18.99 3.93 10.49
C PRO A 231 19.17 2.61 9.74
N SER A 232 18.50 1.57 10.24
CA SER A 232 18.50 0.23 9.66
C SER A 232 17.10 -0.37 9.71
N ARG A 233 16.86 -1.43 8.94
CA ARG A 233 15.57 -2.13 8.96
C ARG A 233 15.26 -2.74 10.33
N ALA A 234 16.27 -3.38 10.94
CA ALA A 234 16.12 -3.95 12.28
C ALA A 234 15.80 -2.89 13.34
N ALA A 235 16.38 -1.68 13.22
CA ALA A 235 16.06 -0.58 14.11
C ALA A 235 14.62 -0.04 13.89
N ALA A 236 14.16 0.07 12.63
CA ALA A 236 12.77 0.47 12.36
C ALA A 236 11.74 -0.54 12.87
N ASP A 237 12.00 -1.84 12.69
CA ASP A 237 11.13 -2.90 13.22
C ASP A 237 11.11 -2.87 14.77
N ARG A 238 12.25 -2.58 15.42
CA ARG A 238 12.29 -2.33 16.87
C ARG A 238 11.42 -1.15 17.28
N VAL A 239 11.51 -0.01 16.57
CA VAL A 239 10.67 1.17 16.85
C VAL A 239 9.19 0.81 16.75
N GLU A 240 8.76 0.09 15.72
CA GLU A 240 7.35 -0.31 15.53
C GLU A 240 6.85 -1.20 16.66
N ILE A 241 7.62 -2.25 17.01
CA ILE A 241 7.26 -3.16 18.09
C ILE A 241 7.18 -2.41 19.42
N ARG A 242 8.17 -1.56 19.73
CA ARG A 242 8.21 -0.81 20.99
C ARG A 242 7.08 0.22 21.07
N PHE A 243 6.76 0.90 19.98
CA PHE A 243 5.62 1.80 19.91
C PHE A 243 4.31 1.07 20.22
N GLN A 244 4.08 -0.07 19.57
CA GLN A 244 2.86 -0.83 19.75
C GLN A 244 2.73 -1.36 21.18
N VAL A 245 3.82 -1.89 21.75
CA VAL A 245 3.87 -2.34 23.15
C VAL A 245 3.63 -1.18 24.13
N ALA A 246 4.20 0.00 23.88
CA ALA A 246 3.98 1.18 24.71
C ALA A 246 2.52 1.64 24.67
N ARG A 247 1.93 1.67 23.48
CA ARG A 247 0.52 2.02 23.28
C ARG A 247 -0.41 1.04 23.99
N ASP A 248 -0.23 -0.25 23.76
CA ASP A 248 -1.07 -1.29 24.36
C ASP A 248 -0.95 -1.30 25.89
N ASN A 249 0.25 -1.04 26.43
CA ASN A 249 0.44 -0.89 27.87
C ASN A 249 -0.25 0.37 28.42
N ALA A 250 -0.18 1.49 27.71
CA ALA A 250 -0.84 2.73 28.11
C ALA A 250 -2.36 2.60 28.10
N GLU A 251 -2.94 1.97 27.09
CA GLU A 251 -4.37 1.69 26.99
C GLU A 251 -4.84 0.71 28.08
N ARG A 252 -4.03 -0.31 28.38
CA ARG A 252 -4.31 -1.24 29.48
C ARG A 252 -4.28 -0.57 30.85
N MET A 253 -3.34 0.36 31.08
CA MET A 253 -3.25 1.08 32.34
C MET A 253 -4.33 2.17 32.45
N GLY A 254 -4.57 2.89 31.37
CA GLY A 254 -5.46 4.06 31.32
C GLY A 254 -5.20 5.01 32.49
N LEU A 255 -6.28 5.42 33.17
CA LEU A 255 -6.22 6.28 34.35
C LEU A 255 -5.55 5.66 35.58
N ARG A 256 -5.24 4.34 35.58
CA ARG A 256 -4.55 3.70 36.72
C ARG A 256 -3.11 4.18 36.86
N HIS A 257 -2.50 4.70 35.79
CA HIS A 257 -1.17 5.33 35.83
C HIS A 257 -1.16 6.61 36.68
N VAL A 258 -2.26 7.35 36.67
CA VAL A 258 -2.39 8.58 37.47
C VAL A 258 -2.41 8.23 38.96
N ALA A 259 -1.75 9.06 39.77
CA ALA A 259 -1.77 8.97 41.23
C ALA A 259 -3.22 8.93 41.75
N ARG A 260 -3.51 8.06 42.74
CA ARG A 260 -4.88 7.80 43.20
C ARG A 260 -5.68 9.07 43.51
N GLY A 261 -5.07 10.07 44.15
CA GLY A 261 -5.74 11.33 44.52
C GLY A 261 -6.08 12.26 43.34
N ALA A 262 -5.46 12.08 42.17
CA ALA A 262 -5.67 12.92 40.99
C ALA A 262 -6.55 12.25 39.92
N ARG A 263 -6.87 10.96 40.05
CA ARG A 263 -7.63 10.18 39.05
C ARG A 263 -9.01 10.78 38.75
N ASP A 264 -9.72 11.19 39.79
CA ASP A 264 -11.07 11.74 39.64
C ASP A 264 -11.05 13.09 38.91
N GLU A 265 -10.04 13.92 39.19
CA GLU A 265 -9.85 15.19 38.49
C GLU A 265 -9.44 14.98 37.02
N VAL A 266 -8.57 14.02 36.73
CA VAL A 266 -8.25 13.65 35.33
C VAL A 266 -9.48 13.09 34.61
N ALA A 267 -10.29 12.26 35.27
CA ALA A 267 -11.54 11.75 34.70
C ALA A 267 -12.54 12.88 34.41
N LYS A 268 -12.64 13.88 35.30
CA LYS A 268 -13.43 15.10 35.07
C LYS A 268 -12.87 15.89 33.90
N ALA A 269 -11.56 16.07 33.79
CA ALA A 269 -10.91 16.73 32.66
C ALA A 269 -11.26 16.03 31.34
N ALA A 270 -11.16 14.70 31.27
CA ALA A 270 -11.53 13.92 30.08
C ALA A 270 -13.02 14.10 29.72
N LYS A 271 -13.92 14.19 30.72
CA LYS A 271 -15.34 14.49 30.48
C LYS A 271 -15.55 15.89 29.91
N VAL A 272 -14.84 16.90 30.43
CA VAL A 272 -14.91 18.27 29.90
C VAL A 272 -14.31 18.36 28.49
N ALA A 273 -13.24 17.63 28.21
CA ALA A 273 -12.65 17.53 26.88
C ALA A 273 -13.64 16.95 25.86
N ARG A 274 -14.38 15.89 26.23
CA ARG A 274 -15.48 15.35 25.40
C ARG A 274 -16.58 16.38 25.14
N LEU A 275 -16.96 17.16 26.15
CA LEU A 275 -17.96 18.21 26.00
C LEU A 275 -17.48 19.32 25.04
N ALA A 276 -16.21 19.71 25.12
CA ALA A 276 -15.63 20.69 24.21
C ALA A 276 -15.61 20.18 22.75
N ALA A 277 -15.27 18.91 22.55
CA ALA A 277 -15.29 18.27 21.24
C ALA A 277 -16.71 18.14 20.64
N GLY A 278 -17.72 17.92 21.50
CA GLY A 278 -19.13 17.80 21.10
C GLY A 278 -19.93 19.10 21.10
N ALA A 279 -19.31 20.25 21.39
CA ALA A 279 -20.01 21.53 21.49
C ALA A 279 -20.59 21.98 20.13
N SER A 280 -21.86 22.39 20.16
CA SER A 280 -22.63 22.88 19.01
C SER A 280 -22.29 24.31 18.60
N SER A 281 -21.75 25.11 19.52
CA SER A 281 -21.38 26.51 19.28
C SER A 281 -19.94 26.81 19.70
N ASP A 282 -19.35 27.82 19.07
CA ASP A 282 -18.00 28.26 19.40
C ASP A 282 -17.90 28.84 20.83
N GLY A 283 -18.98 29.46 21.33
CA GLY A 283 -19.06 29.96 22.70
C GLY A 283 -19.06 28.85 23.75
N GLU A 284 -19.83 27.78 23.53
CA GLU A 284 -19.82 26.59 24.40
C GLU A 284 -18.46 25.90 24.37
N ARG A 285 -17.86 25.78 23.18
CA ARG A 285 -16.51 25.22 23.01
C ARG A 285 -15.48 26.03 23.80
N ALA A 286 -15.46 27.35 23.65
CA ALA A 286 -14.52 28.23 24.34
C ALA A 286 -14.67 28.14 25.87
N ALA A 287 -15.90 28.13 26.39
CA ALA A 287 -16.16 27.98 27.82
C ALA A 287 -15.69 26.62 28.37
N ALA A 288 -15.92 25.54 27.61
CA ALA A 288 -15.47 24.20 27.97
C ALA A 288 -13.94 24.08 27.98
N LEU A 289 -13.25 24.65 26.99
CA LEU A 289 -11.78 24.70 26.93
C LEU A 289 -11.18 25.53 28.06
N ALA A 290 -11.77 26.68 28.40
CA ALA A 290 -11.33 27.51 29.52
C ALA A 290 -11.51 26.79 30.88
N ARG A 291 -12.56 25.97 31.01
CA ARG A 291 -12.74 25.10 32.19
C ARG A 291 -11.70 23.98 32.21
N LEU A 292 -11.43 23.36 31.06
CA LEU A 292 -10.44 22.30 30.95
C LEU A 292 -9.03 22.79 31.32
N GLN A 293 -8.62 23.95 30.80
CA GLN A 293 -7.34 24.56 31.14
C GLN A 293 -7.19 24.74 32.66
N ARG A 294 -8.22 25.26 33.35
CA ARG A 294 -8.19 25.41 34.82
C ARG A 294 -8.00 24.09 35.56
N ILE A 295 -8.61 23.01 35.09
CA ILE A 295 -8.43 21.68 35.69
C ILE A 295 -7.00 21.19 35.46
N LEU A 296 -6.46 21.34 34.24
CA LEU A 296 -5.10 20.92 33.91
C LEU A 296 -4.05 21.72 34.68
N ASP A 297 -4.24 23.03 34.82
CA ASP A 297 -3.36 23.91 35.61
C ASP A 297 -3.31 23.46 37.08
N SER A 298 -4.45 23.00 37.63
CA SER A 298 -4.51 22.49 39.01
C SER A 298 -3.85 21.13 39.20
N LEU A 299 -3.79 20.31 38.14
CA LEU A 299 -3.20 18.97 38.17
C LEU A 299 -1.67 19.02 38.06
N ALA A 300 -1.12 19.94 37.26
CA ALA A 300 0.32 20.17 37.09
C ALA A 300 1.18 18.90 36.87
N LEU A 301 0.63 17.86 36.25
CA LEU A 301 1.34 16.60 35.96
C LEU A 301 2.26 16.77 34.74
N HIS A 302 3.52 16.35 34.84
CA HIS A 302 4.55 16.59 33.81
C HIS A 302 4.24 15.96 32.44
N TYR A 303 3.48 14.87 32.42
CA TYR A 303 3.06 14.19 31.19
C TYR A 303 1.73 14.71 30.62
N LEU A 304 0.99 15.57 31.34
CA LEU A 304 -0.24 16.19 30.85
C LEU A 304 0.05 17.47 30.05
N PRO A 305 -0.87 17.88 29.15
CA PRO A 305 -0.69 19.10 28.38
C PRO A 305 -0.80 20.34 29.27
N ILE A 306 0.22 21.20 29.22
CA ILE A 306 0.33 22.44 30.01
C ILE A 306 -0.54 23.58 29.42
N ARG A 307 -0.81 23.53 28.11
CA ARG A 307 -1.72 24.47 27.43
C ARG A 307 -2.66 23.71 26.50
N VAL A 308 -3.93 24.07 26.55
CA VAL A 308 -5.01 23.55 25.69
C VAL A 308 -4.92 24.14 24.26
N GLU A 309 -4.15 25.20 24.05
CA GLU A 309 -4.11 25.95 22.78
C GLU A 309 -3.02 25.47 21.80
N GLN A 310 -3.44 24.85 20.67
CA GLN A 310 -3.32 25.39 19.29
C GLN A 310 -3.43 24.36 18.13
N LEU A 311 -3.63 23.05 18.35
CA LEU A 311 -3.55 22.06 17.23
C LEU A 311 -4.76 21.13 17.02
N ALA A 312 -5.84 21.23 17.81
CA ALA A 312 -7.00 20.32 17.70
C ALA A 312 -8.22 20.90 16.95
N ILE A 313 -8.18 22.15 16.45
CA ILE A 313 -9.37 22.87 15.97
C ILE A 313 -9.66 22.69 14.45
N ASP A 314 -8.80 22.03 13.67
CA ASP A 314 -9.02 21.91 12.22
C ASP A 314 -9.51 20.51 11.73
N ARG A 315 -9.79 19.56 12.64
CA ARG A 315 -10.27 18.21 12.26
C ARG A 315 -11.34 17.65 13.19
N GLY A 316 -12.48 18.33 13.26
CA GLY A 316 -13.78 17.67 13.43
C GLY A 316 -14.38 17.36 12.04
N PRO A 317 -15.25 16.34 11.87
CA PRO A 317 -15.67 15.87 10.55
C PRO A 317 -16.40 16.98 9.78
N ARG A 318 -15.83 17.42 8.65
CA ARG A 318 -16.53 18.27 7.67
C ARG A 318 -17.75 17.49 7.18
N ARG A 319 -18.95 17.88 7.61
CA ARG A 319 -20.20 17.48 6.94
C ARG A 319 -20.10 17.89 5.47
N LYS A 320 -20.52 16.99 4.58
CA LYS A 320 -20.55 17.20 3.12
C LYS A 320 -21.44 18.42 2.80
N PRO A 321 -21.01 19.32 1.91
CA PRO A 321 -21.87 20.37 1.39
C PRO A 321 -22.76 19.76 0.28
N SER A 322 -23.87 19.14 0.66
CA SER A 322 -24.89 18.68 -0.29
C SER A 322 -26.33 18.93 0.15
N GLU A 323 -26.55 19.82 1.13
CA GLU A 323 -27.90 20.21 1.60
C GLU A 323 -28.09 21.73 1.69
N LEU A 324 -27.63 22.45 0.66
CA LEU A 324 -28.06 23.82 0.39
C LEU A 324 -28.28 24.00 -1.12
N ARG A 325 -29.39 23.45 -1.60
CA ARG A 325 -30.18 23.99 -2.72
C ARG A 325 -31.65 23.64 -2.51
#